data_AF-A0A401IXP0-F1
#
_entry.id   AF-A0A401IXP0-F1
#
_cell.length_a   1.000
_cell.length_b   1.000
_cell.length_c   1.000
_cell.angle_alpha   90.00
_cell.angle_beta   90.00
_cell.angle_gamma   90.00
#
_symmetry.space_group_name_H-M   'P 1'
#
loop_
_entity.id
_entity.type
_entity.pdbx_description
1 polymer ?
#
loop_
_entity_poly.entity_id
_entity_poly.type
_entity_poly.pdbx_seq_one_letter_code
_entity_poly.pdbx_strand_id
1 'polypeptide(L)'
;MQGKSSEMGDRFNTVAGWALFAGIIALGGAIVSSKYFHDERPEPMGYAIEGVEAEGEGAASGPGLNTLLASADVAAGEKVFAKCAACHTITSGGANGIGPNLYATVGEEIGKGKAGFAFSAALSGKGGSWTFENLDHWLKSPREFAPGTKMTFAGLGNPVDRANLIAWMNTQGSNLPLPAADAAPAAEGANAAEAEAGNAANASEAPAANAAE
;
A
#
# COMPACT_ATOMS: atom_id res chain seq x y z
N MET A 1 75.35 -2.31 6.42
CA MET A 1 74.02 -3.00 6.35
C MET A 1 72.94 -1.97 6.02
N GLN A 2 73.09 -1.21 4.92
CA GLN A 2 72.25 -0.03 4.62
C GLN A 2 71.16 -0.24 3.56
N GLY A 3 71.08 -1.42 2.91
CA GLY A 3 70.20 -1.63 1.75
C GLY A 3 68.78 -2.12 2.06
N LYS A 4 68.50 -2.63 3.26
CA LYS A 4 67.23 -3.32 3.57
C LYS A 4 66.13 -2.39 4.08
N SER A 5 66.48 -1.20 4.58
CA SER A 5 65.55 -0.21 5.10
C SER A 5 64.90 0.65 4.01
N SER A 6 65.61 0.94 2.91
CA SER A 6 65.05 1.69 1.77
C SER A 6 64.01 0.86 1.01
N GLU A 7 64.30 -0.42 0.78
CA GLU A 7 63.40 -1.34 0.09
C GLU A 7 62.04 -1.47 0.82
N MET A 8 62.03 -1.52 2.16
CA MET A 8 60.78 -1.61 2.93
C MET A 8 59.96 -0.31 2.91
N GLY A 9 60.62 0.85 2.91
CA GLY A 9 59.97 2.16 2.79
C GLY A 9 59.32 2.37 1.42
N ASP A 10 59.99 1.96 0.34
CA ASP A 10 59.47 2.07 -1.03
C ASP A 10 58.24 1.17 -1.24
N ARG A 11 58.25 -0.02 -0.65
CA ARG A 11 57.12 -0.96 -0.69
C ARG A 11 55.94 -0.45 0.13
N PHE A 12 56.19 0.16 1.29
CA PHE A 12 55.14 0.80 2.09
C PHE A 12 54.50 1.98 1.36
N ASN A 13 55.30 2.86 0.76
CA ASN A 13 54.78 4.00 -0.01
C ASN A 13 54.00 3.54 -1.25
N THR A 14 54.45 2.46 -1.90
CA THR A 14 53.72 1.84 -3.02
C THR A 14 52.38 1.29 -2.56
N VAL A 15 52.34 0.50 -1.47
CA VAL A 15 51.10 -0.08 -0.92
C VAL A 15 50.13 1.02 -0.46
N ALA A 16 50.64 2.06 0.22
CA ALA A 16 49.83 3.20 0.64
C ALA A 16 49.24 3.96 -0.57
N GLY A 17 50.03 4.15 -1.63
CA GLY A 17 49.56 4.78 -2.88
C GLY A 17 48.43 4.00 -3.55
N TRP A 18 48.56 2.66 -3.65
CA TRP A 18 47.52 1.81 -4.21
C TRP A 18 46.25 1.78 -3.35
N ALA A 19 46.38 1.78 -2.01
CA ALA A 19 45.25 1.82 -1.11
C ALA A 19 44.48 3.15 -1.22
N LEU A 20 45.19 4.28 -1.30
CA LEU A 20 44.57 5.59 -1.50
C LEU A 20 43.90 5.70 -2.88
N PHE A 21 44.54 5.21 -3.93
CA PHE A 21 43.96 5.22 -5.28
C PHE A 21 42.68 4.38 -5.36
N ALA A 22 42.67 3.18 -4.77
CA ALA A 22 41.47 2.35 -4.68
C ALA A 22 40.35 3.03 -3.87
N GLY A 23 40.71 3.71 -2.77
CA GLY A 23 39.75 4.49 -1.97
C GLY A 23 39.15 5.67 -2.74
N ILE A 24 39.95 6.39 -3.53
CA ILE A 24 39.48 7.49 -4.37
C ILE A 24 38.58 6.98 -5.49
N ILE A 25 38.90 5.83 -6.12
CA ILE A 25 38.03 5.22 -7.12
C ILE A 25 36.70 4.77 -6.49
N ALA A 26 36.73 4.15 -5.32
CA ALA A 26 35.50 3.70 -4.66
C ALA A 26 34.60 4.88 -4.27
N LEU A 27 35.18 5.94 -3.68
CA LEU A 27 34.45 7.14 -3.29
C LEU A 27 33.95 7.92 -4.52
N GLY A 28 34.81 8.10 -5.53
CA GLY A 28 34.46 8.76 -6.78
C GLY A 28 33.37 8.00 -7.54
N GLY A 29 33.45 6.68 -7.58
CA GLY A 29 32.42 5.80 -8.15
C GLY A 29 31.09 5.93 -7.40
N ALA A 30 31.10 5.98 -6.06
CA ALA A 30 29.89 6.18 -5.28
C ALA A 30 29.26 7.55 -5.53
N ILE A 31 30.05 8.62 -5.61
CA ILE A 31 29.56 9.99 -5.87
C ILE A 31 29.03 10.13 -7.31
N VAL A 32 29.72 9.56 -8.30
CA VAL A 32 29.26 9.55 -9.70
C VAL A 32 28.01 8.70 -9.83
N SER A 33 27.96 7.55 -9.16
CA SER A 33 26.77 6.70 -9.11
C SER A 33 25.60 7.44 -8.48
N SER A 34 25.77 8.14 -7.35
CA SER A 34 24.68 8.91 -6.74
C SER A 34 24.23 10.09 -7.59
N LYS A 35 25.10 10.63 -8.45
CA LYS A 35 24.75 11.73 -9.36
C LYS A 35 24.05 11.28 -10.65
N TYR A 36 24.29 10.05 -11.07
CA TYR A 36 23.66 9.47 -12.26
C TYR A 36 22.42 8.65 -11.92
N PHE A 37 22.45 7.94 -10.79
CA PHE A 37 21.33 7.25 -10.19
C PHE A 37 20.84 8.08 -9.02
N HIS A 38 20.12 9.16 -9.32
CA HIS A 38 19.24 9.72 -8.32
C HIS A 38 18.07 8.74 -8.14
N ASP A 39 17.87 8.24 -6.93
CA ASP A 39 16.60 7.67 -6.52
C ASP A 39 15.60 8.83 -6.37
N GLU A 40 15.26 9.47 -7.49
CA GLU A 40 14.07 10.32 -7.54
C GLU A 40 12.89 9.39 -7.29
N ARG A 41 12.37 9.41 -6.06
CA ARG A 41 11.02 8.94 -5.79
C ARG A 41 10.12 9.66 -6.82
N PRO A 42 9.45 8.94 -7.72
CA PRO A 42 8.69 9.57 -8.78
C PRO A 42 7.63 10.49 -8.18
N GLU A 43 7.70 11.77 -8.52
CA GLU A 43 6.74 12.81 -8.11
C GLU A 43 5.36 12.72 -8.81
N PRO A 44 5.05 11.62 -9.52
CA PRO A 44 3.67 11.15 -9.48
C PRO A 44 3.61 9.74 -8.89
N MET A 45 3.50 9.67 -7.55
CA MET A 45 2.96 8.49 -6.89
C MET A 45 1.45 8.45 -7.15
N GLY A 46 1.05 8.03 -8.35
CA GLY A 46 -0.34 7.92 -8.78
C GLY A 46 -0.85 9.16 -9.52
N TYR A 47 -1.79 8.94 -10.44
CA TYR A 47 -2.50 10.00 -11.15
C TYR A 47 -3.14 10.95 -10.13
N ALA A 48 -2.79 12.24 -10.20
CA ALA A 48 -3.44 13.29 -9.42
C ALA A 48 -4.91 13.37 -9.86
N ILE A 49 -5.82 13.01 -8.96
CA ILE A 49 -7.19 13.51 -9.02
C ILE A 49 -7.13 14.84 -8.26
N GLU A 50 -7.36 15.94 -8.97
CA GLU A 50 -7.41 17.27 -8.39
C GLU A 50 -8.36 17.28 -7.17
N GLY A 51 -7.81 17.62 -6.00
CA GLY A 51 -8.61 18.06 -4.85
C GLY A 51 -8.59 17.22 -3.58
N VAL A 52 -7.43 16.79 -3.07
CA VAL A 52 -7.16 16.72 -1.61
C VAL A 52 -5.66 16.55 -1.37
N GLU A 53 -5.05 17.53 -0.71
CA GLU A 53 -3.70 17.42 -0.14
C GLU A 53 -3.73 16.49 1.07
N ALA A 54 -2.72 15.63 1.23
CA ALA A 54 -2.42 14.99 2.50
C ALA A 54 -0.91 14.77 2.64
N GLU A 55 -0.29 15.62 3.46
CA GLU A 55 1.00 15.36 4.09
C GLU A 55 0.87 14.23 5.13
N GLY A 56 1.94 13.45 5.29
CA GLY A 56 2.32 12.87 6.57
C GLY A 56 2.08 11.37 6.77
N GLU A 57 3.18 10.62 6.92
CA GLU A 57 3.22 9.22 7.34
C GLU A 57 2.66 9.02 8.76
N GLY A 58 1.67 8.12 8.88
CA GLY A 58 1.09 7.65 10.13
C GLY A 58 -0.03 6.66 9.83
N ALA A 59 -0.08 5.56 10.57
CA ALA A 59 -0.84 4.35 10.23
C ALA A 59 -2.35 4.58 9.93
N ALA A 60 -2.80 3.96 8.83
CA ALA A 60 -4.19 3.70 8.44
C ALA A 60 -5.10 4.92 8.19
N SER A 61 -4.90 5.62 7.07
CA SER A 61 -5.91 6.58 6.58
C SER A 61 -5.95 6.68 5.05
N GLY A 62 -5.79 5.57 4.34
CA GLY A 62 -6.27 5.50 2.96
C GLY A 62 -7.80 5.36 2.96
N PRO A 63 -8.51 5.78 1.90
CA PRO A 63 -9.95 5.52 1.78
C PRO A 63 -10.24 4.02 1.97
N GLY A 64 -11.33 3.72 2.67
CA GLY A 64 -11.80 2.34 2.86
C GLY A 64 -12.07 1.64 1.52
N LEU A 65 -12.03 0.30 1.52
CA LEU A 65 -12.26 -0.49 0.30
C LEU A 65 -13.58 -0.11 -0.37
N ASN A 66 -14.65 0.11 0.39
CA ASN A 66 -15.95 0.44 -0.19
C ASN A 66 -15.93 1.79 -0.89
N THR A 67 -15.23 2.78 -0.33
CA THR A 67 -15.03 4.08 -0.96
C THR A 67 -14.22 3.94 -2.27
N LEU A 68 -13.19 3.10 -2.27
CA LEU A 68 -12.39 2.82 -3.48
C LEU A 68 -13.17 2.03 -4.53
N LEU A 69 -14.05 1.10 -4.13
CA LEU A 69 -14.92 0.36 -5.05
C LEU A 69 -15.98 1.26 -5.68
N ALA A 70 -16.53 2.22 -4.91
CA ALA A 70 -17.51 3.17 -5.41
C ALA A 70 -16.94 4.12 -6.48
N SER A 71 -15.62 4.41 -6.43
CA SER A 71 -14.91 5.25 -7.40
C SER A 71 -13.99 4.45 -8.33
N ALA A 72 -14.14 3.13 -8.40
CA ALA A 72 -13.23 2.26 -9.14
C ALA A 72 -13.28 2.51 -10.67
N ASP A 73 -12.11 2.56 -11.29
CA ASP A 73 -11.95 2.56 -12.74
C ASP A 73 -11.85 1.12 -13.27
N VAL A 74 -12.93 0.65 -13.88
CA VAL A 74 -13.05 -0.69 -14.48
C VAL A 74 -12.04 -0.89 -15.63
N ALA A 75 -11.75 0.14 -16.42
CA ALA A 75 -10.79 0.05 -17.53
C ALA A 75 -9.35 -0.01 -17.00
N ALA A 76 -9.05 0.67 -15.89
CA ALA A 76 -7.78 0.48 -15.19
C ALA A 76 -7.69 -0.94 -14.60
N GLY A 77 -8.77 -1.48 -14.06
CA GLY A 77 -8.85 -2.85 -13.54
C GLY A 77 -8.48 -3.91 -14.58
N GLU A 78 -8.98 -3.77 -15.81
CA GLU A 78 -8.59 -4.62 -16.94
C GLU A 78 -7.08 -4.61 -17.20
N LYS A 79 -6.46 -3.43 -17.15
CA LYS A 79 -5.01 -3.30 -17.33
C LYS A 79 -4.24 -3.96 -16.19
N VAL A 80 -4.73 -3.88 -14.95
CA VAL A 80 -4.13 -4.59 -13.81
C VAL A 80 -4.20 -6.11 -14.02
N PHE A 81 -5.28 -6.63 -14.61
CA PHE A 81 -5.43 -8.06 -14.90
C PHE A 81 -4.36 -8.62 -15.85
N ALA A 82 -3.66 -7.78 -16.62
CA ALA A 82 -2.51 -8.23 -17.42
C ALA A 82 -1.43 -8.94 -16.57
N LYS A 83 -1.32 -8.59 -15.27
CA LYS A 83 -0.44 -9.27 -14.30
C LYS A 83 -0.89 -10.71 -13.97
N CYS A 84 -2.15 -11.05 -14.23
CA CYS A 84 -2.79 -12.33 -13.91
C CYS A 84 -2.92 -13.24 -15.14
N ALA A 85 -2.95 -12.65 -16.34
CA ALA A 85 -3.27 -13.33 -17.60
C ALA A 85 -2.30 -14.46 -18.00
N ALA A 86 -1.06 -14.43 -17.48
CA ALA A 86 -0.10 -15.52 -17.72
C ALA A 86 -0.52 -16.84 -17.05
N CYS A 87 -1.32 -16.78 -15.98
CA CYS A 87 -1.72 -17.97 -15.21
C CYS A 87 -3.22 -18.25 -15.30
N HIS A 88 -4.05 -17.23 -15.56
CA HIS A 88 -5.49 -17.31 -15.48
C HIS A 88 -6.17 -16.88 -16.77
N THR A 89 -7.22 -17.61 -17.15
CA THR A 89 -8.23 -17.14 -18.10
C THR A 89 -9.39 -16.49 -17.34
N ILE A 90 -10.23 -15.72 -18.03
CA ILE A 90 -11.40 -15.06 -17.42
C ILE A 90 -12.65 -15.09 -18.29
N THR A 91 -12.60 -15.80 -19.42
CA THR A 91 -13.75 -15.96 -20.31
C THR A 91 -14.68 -17.06 -19.80
N SER A 92 -15.98 -16.89 -20.01
CA SER A 92 -16.98 -17.92 -19.69
C SER A 92 -16.64 -19.25 -20.38
N GLY A 93 -16.57 -20.33 -19.60
CA GLY A 93 -16.19 -21.65 -20.10
C GLY A 93 -14.73 -21.81 -20.54
N GLY A 94 -13.87 -20.81 -20.33
CA GLY A 94 -12.45 -20.90 -20.68
C GLY A 94 -11.70 -21.95 -19.86
N ALA A 95 -10.60 -22.49 -20.41
CA ALA A 95 -9.83 -23.56 -19.80
C ALA A 95 -9.07 -23.12 -18.53
N ASN A 96 -8.88 -24.06 -17.60
CA ASN A 96 -7.91 -23.90 -16.52
C ASN A 96 -6.47 -24.05 -17.05
N GLY A 97 -5.51 -23.38 -16.41
CA GLY A 97 -4.09 -23.46 -16.73
C GLY A 97 -3.22 -23.63 -15.48
N ILE A 98 -2.20 -22.78 -15.34
CA ILE A 98 -1.39 -22.70 -14.11
C ILE A 98 -2.30 -22.34 -12.92
N GLY A 99 -3.21 -21.41 -13.13
CA GLY A 99 -4.32 -21.09 -12.23
C GLY A 99 -5.67 -21.49 -12.82
N PRO A 100 -6.75 -21.48 -12.01
CA PRO A 100 -8.10 -21.72 -12.49
C PRO A 100 -8.60 -20.59 -13.39
N ASN A 101 -9.63 -20.88 -14.19
CA ASN A 101 -10.42 -19.84 -14.83
C ASN A 101 -11.10 -18.95 -13.76
N LEU A 102 -11.03 -17.63 -13.94
CA LEU A 102 -11.52 -16.62 -13.00
C LEU A 102 -12.88 -16.00 -13.36
N TYR A 103 -13.53 -16.42 -14.43
CA TYR A 103 -14.89 -16.01 -14.76
C TYR A 103 -15.84 -16.30 -13.61
N ALA A 104 -16.73 -15.35 -13.31
CA ALA A 104 -17.74 -15.40 -12.26
C ALA A 104 -17.20 -15.78 -10.86
N THR A 105 -15.96 -15.40 -10.54
CA THR A 105 -15.33 -15.79 -9.25
C THR A 105 -15.79 -14.96 -8.06
N VAL A 106 -16.23 -13.72 -8.28
CA VAL A 106 -16.61 -12.85 -7.15
C VAL A 106 -17.89 -13.41 -6.52
N GLY A 107 -17.83 -13.67 -5.22
CA GLY A 107 -18.90 -14.32 -4.44
C GLY A 107 -18.86 -15.85 -4.39
N GLU A 108 -18.07 -16.52 -5.24
CA GLU A 108 -17.94 -17.98 -5.18
C GLU A 108 -17.15 -18.45 -3.94
N GLU A 109 -17.30 -19.73 -3.59
CA GLU A 109 -16.54 -20.35 -2.49
C GLU A 109 -15.03 -20.37 -2.77
N ILE A 110 -14.25 -20.06 -1.72
CA ILE A 110 -12.79 -19.99 -1.82
C ILE A 110 -12.19 -21.38 -2.04
N GLY A 111 -11.42 -21.51 -3.12
CA GLY A 111 -10.65 -22.72 -3.41
C GLY A 111 -11.53 -23.96 -3.70
N LYS A 112 -12.74 -23.73 -4.21
CA LYS A 112 -13.69 -24.77 -4.63
C LYS A 112 -14.08 -24.58 -6.09
N GLY A 113 -14.65 -25.62 -6.69
CA GLY A 113 -15.21 -25.56 -8.04
C GLY A 113 -14.16 -25.41 -9.15
N LYS A 114 -14.48 -24.59 -10.16
CA LYS A 114 -13.64 -24.33 -11.35
C LYS A 114 -13.29 -25.58 -12.15
N ALA A 115 -14.30 -26.36 -12.53
CA ALA A 115 -14.18 -27.47 -13.48
C ALA A 115 -13.04 -28.47 -13.15
N GLY A 116 -12.90 -28.83 -11.88
CA GLY A 116 -11.92 -29.83 -11.43
C GLY A 116 -10.50 -29.29 -11.22
N PHE A 117 -10.29 -27.97 -11.12
CA PHE A 117 -8.98 -27.42 -10.81
C PHE A 117 -8.44 -27.90 -9.45
N ALA A 118 -7.17 -28.33 -9.44
CA ALA A 118 -6.52 -28.88 -8.25
C ALA A 118 -5.94 -27.77 -7.36
N PHE A 119 -6.78 -27.16 -6.54
CA PHE A 119 -6.37 -26.14 -5.56
C PHE A 119 -5.31 -26.65 -4.57
N SER A 120 -4.62 -25.71 -3.92
CA SER A 120 -3.78 -26.04 -2.76
C SER A 120 -4.66 -26.45 -1.57
N ALA A 121 -4.14 -27.31 -0.69
CA ALA A 121 -4.83 -27.64 0.56
C ALA A 121 -5.05 -26.39 1.42
N ALA A 122 -4.09 -25.47 1.42
CA ALA A 122 -4.19 -24.18 2.11
C ALA A 122 -5.39 -23.34 1.64
N LEU A 123 -5.56 -23.16 0.33
CA LEU A 123 -6.63 -22.32 -0.20
C LEU A 123 -7.99 -23.03 -0.11
N SER A 124 -8.06 -24.31 -0.47
CA SER A 124 -9.32 -25.08 -0.40
C SER A 124 -9.80 -25.36 1.03
N GLY A 125 -8.91 -25.24 2.02
CA GLY A 125 -9.22 -25.32 3.45
C GLY A 125 -9.53 -23.97 4.11
N LYS A 126 -9.36 -22.84 3.41
CA LYS A 126 -9.58 -21.49 3.97
C LYS A 126 -11.03 -21.25 4.39
N GLY A 127 -11.98 -21.82 3.64
CA GLY A 127 -13.41 -21.63 3.85
C GLY A 127 -13.91 -20.23 3.46
N GLY A 128 -15.24 -20.05 3.46
CA GLY A 128 -15.89 -18.81 3.08
C GLY A 128 -15.96 -18.56 1.58
N SER A 129 -16.29 -17.32 1.21
CA SER A 129 -16.50 -16.89 -0.18
C SER A 129 -15.59 -15.74 -0.56
N TRP A 130 -15.37 -15.58 -1.87
CA TRP A 130 -14.68 -14.44 -2.48
C TRP A 130 -15.51 -13.16 -2.40
N THR A 131 -15.75 -12.66 -1.18
CA THR A 131 -16.28 -11.31 -0.98
C THR A 131 -15.29 -10.27 -1.48
N PHE A 132 -15.73 -9.02 -1.64
CA PHE A 132 -14.87 -7.93 -2.05
C PHE A 132 -13.67 -7.75 -1.08
N GLU A 133 -13.91 -7.87 0.23
CA GLU A 133 -12.90 -7.76 1.28
C GLU A 133 -11.91 -8.93 1.26
N ASN A 134 -12.41 -10.16 1.08
CA ASN A 134 -11.54 -11.34 0.99
C ASN A 134 -10.67 -11.29 -0.28
N LEU A 135 -11.21 -10.77 -1.39
CA LEU A 135 -10.41 -10.52 -2.59
C LEU A 135 -9.38 -9.42 -2.39
N ASP A 136 -9.71 -8.33 -1.69
CA ASP A 136 -8.74 -7.27 -1.37
C ASP A 136 -7.57 -7.83 -0.56
N HIS A 137 -7.85 -8.60 0.50
CA HIS A 137 -6.82 -9.24 1.32
C HIS A 137 -6.00 -10.28 0.54
N TRP A 138 -6.66 -11.10 -0.27
CA TRP A 138 -5.99 -12.10 -1.12
C TRP A 138 -5.07 -11.45 -2.15
N LEU A 139 -5.54 -10.41 -2.83
CA LEU A 139 -4.78 -9.69 -3.83
C LEU A 139 -3.65 -8.88 -3.20
N LYS A 140 -3.81 -8.39 -1.96
CA LYS A 140 -2.74 -7.71 -1.23
C LYS A 140 -1.56 -8.64 -0.95
N SER A 141 -1.83 -9.84 -0.44
CA SER A 141 -0.79 -10.85 -0.20
C SER A 141 -1.39 -12.26 -0.18
N PRO A 142 -1.26 -13.03 -1.28
CA PRO A 142 -1.80 -14.38 -1.34
C PRO A 142 -1.18 -15.33 -0.31
N ARG A 143 0.12 -15.16 -0.06
CA ARG A 143 0.86 -16.00 0.88
C ARG A 143 0.46 -15.76 2.33
N GLU A 144 0.11 -14.52 2.68
CA GLU A 144 -0.40 -14.21 4.02
C GLU A 144 -1.86 -14.63 4.18
N PHE A 145 -2.69 -14.44 3.15
CA PHE A 145 -4.10 -14.79 3.20
C PHE A 145 -4.32 -16.31 3.33
N ALA A 146 -3.57 -17.11 2.57
CA ALA A 146 -3.57 -18.57 2.65
C ALA A 146 -2.13 -19.12 2.65
N PRO A 147 -1.48 -19.22 3.83
CA PRO A 147 -0.13 -19.77 3.95
C PRO A 147 -0.04 -21.19 3.40
N GLY A 148 0.90 -21.43 2.48
CA GLY A 148 1.02 -22.68 1.75
C GLY A 148 0.21 -22.75 0.44
N THR A 149 -0.35 -21.62 -0.02
CA THR A 149 -0.93 -21.54 -1.36
C THR A 149 0.12 -21.81 -2.44
N LYS A 150 -0.31 -22.44 -3.55
CA LYS A 150 0.52 -22.70 -4.74
C LYS A 150 0.67 -21.45 -5.63
N MET A 151 -0.12 -20.40 -5.41
CA MET A 151 -0.02 -19.16 -6.19
C MET A 151 1.23 -18.37 -5.75
N THR A 152 2.20 -18.23 -6.64
CA THR A 152 3.51 -17.61 -6.34
C THR A 152 3.55 -16.09 -6.49
N PHE A 153 2.41 -15.46 -6.76
CA PHE A 153 2.26 -14.01 -6.93
C PHE A 153 2.63 -13.24 -5.65
N ALA A 154 3.33 -12.11 -5.81
CA ALA A 154 3.80 -11.28 -4.70
C ALA A 154 2.67 -10.48 -4.03
N GLY A 155 1.62 -10.14 -4.78
CA GLY A 155 0.52 -9.28 -4.32
C GLY A 155 0.50 -7.92 -5.02
N LEU A 156 -0.57 -7.17 -4.80
CA LEU A 156 -0.80 -5.80 -5.26
C LEU A 156 -0.78 -4.86 -4.06
N GLY A 157 0.33 -4.15 -3.88
CA GLY A 157 0.50 -3.22 -2.75
C GLY A 157 -0.46 -2.02 -2.80
N ASN A 158 -0.74 -1.51 -4.00
CA ASN A 158 -1.63 -0.36 -4.18
C ASN A 158 -3.11 -0.75 -3.97
N PRO A 159 -3.81 -0.16 -2.98
CA PRO A 159 -5.23 -0.44 -2.74
C PRO A 159 -6.14 -0.02 -3.90
N VAL A 160 -5.79 1.04 -4.65
CA VAL A 160 -6.55 1.49 -5.82
C VAL A 160 -6.51 0.43 -6.94
N ASP A 161 -5.32 -0.14 -7.22
CA ASP A 161 -5.18 -1.22 -8.19
C ASP A 161 -6.04 -2.43 -7.81
N ARG A 162 -6.12 -2.77 -6.52
CA ARG A 162 -6.93 -3.88 -6.03
C ARG A 162 -8.42 -3.59 -6.21
N ALA A 163 -8.90 -2.43 -5.79
CA ALA A 163 -10.30 -2.04 -5.96
C ALA A 163 -10.72 -2.02 -7.44
N ASN A 164 -9.90 -1.43 -8.31
CA ASN A 164 -10.12 -1.41 -9.76
C ASN A 164 -10.19 -2.83 -10.35
N LEU A 165 -9.23 -3.69 -9.99
CA LEU A 165 -9.22 -5.08 -10.45
C LEU A 165 -10.45 -5.84 -9.96
N ILE A 166 -10.83 -5.69 -8.69
CA ILE A 166 -12.00 -6.36 -8.10
C ILE A 166 -13.29 -5.90 -8.78
N ALA A 167 -13.45 -4.60 -8.99
CA ALA A 167 -14.61 -4.03 -9.69
C ALA A 167 -14.69 -4.57 -11.12
N TRP A 168 -13.56 -4.61 -11.84
CA TRP A 168 -13.53 -5.19 -13.17
C TRP A 168 -13.80 -6.70 -13.17
N MET A 169 -13.21 -7.48 -12.27
CA MET A 169 -13.50 -8.92 -12.14
C MET A 169 -14.97 -9.19 -11.83
N ASN A 170 -15.64 -8.30 -11.09
CA ASN A 170 -17.06 -8.40 -10.83
C ASN A 170 -17.88 -8.27 -12.13
N THR A 171 -17.48 -7.44 -13.08
CA THR A 171 -18.13 -7.36 -14.41
C THR A 171 -17.90 -8.60 -15.28
N GLN A 172 -16.93 -9.47 -14.91
CA GLN A 172 -16.65 -10.73 -15.60
C GLN A 172 -17.58 -11.86 -15.12
N GLY A 173 -18.89 -11.65 -15.21
CA GLY A 173 -19.92 -12.68 -14.99
C GLY A 173 -20.53 -12.73 -13.59
N SER A 174 -19.89 -12.15 -12.56
CA SER A 174 -20.41 -12.19 -11.19
C SER A 174 -21.53 -11.18 -10.97
N ASN A 175 -21.33 -9.95 -11.46
CA ASN A 175 -22.29 -8.84 -11.48
C ASN A 175 -22.98 -8.57 -10.13
N LEU A 176 -22.25 -8.74 -9.03
CA LEU A 176 -22.77 -8.50 -7.68
C LEU A 176 -22.91 -6.99 -7.43
N PRO A 177 -23.91 -6.55 -6.65
CA PRO A 177 -24.00 -5.14 -6.28
C PRO A 177 -22.76 -4.74 -5.49
N LEU A 178 -22.12 -3.63 -5.91
CA LEU A 178 -21.00 -3.06 -5.16
C LEU A 178 -21.49 -2.51 -3.82
N PRO A 179 -20.69 -2.63 -2.75
CA PRO A 179 -21.04 -2.10 -1.44
C PRO A 179 -21.13 -0.56 -1.49
N ALA A 180 -21.99 0.02 -0.66
CA ALA A 180 -22.06 1.46 -0.50
C ALA A 180 -20.74 1.96 0.10
N ALA A 181 -20.27 3.13 -0.36
CA ALA A 181 -19.07 3.76 0.19
C ALA A 181 -19.18 3.89 1.72
N ASP A 182 -18.09 3.61 2.42
CA ASP A 182 -18.04 3.83 3.86
C ASP A 182 -18.31 5.31 4.13
N ALA A 183 -19.19 5.63 5.08
CA ALA A 183 -19.37 7.00 5.51
C ALA A 183 -18.00 7.54 5.93
N ALA A 184 -17.59 8.67 5.36
CA ALA A 184 -16.33 9.32 5.71
C ALA A 184 -16.23 9.39 7.24
N PRO A 185 -15.08 9.03 7.85
CA PRO A 185 -14.95 9.12 9.28
C PRO A 185 -15.29 10.56 9.68
N ALA A 186 -16.38 10.72 10.43
CA ALA A 186 -16.71 11.99 11.03
C ALA A 186 -15.47 12.41 11.84
N ALA A 187 -15.03 13.64 11.65
CA ALA A 187 -13.99 14.25 12.47
C ALA A 187 -14.54 14.40 13.91
N GLU A 188 -14.59 13.31 14.66
CA GLU A 188 -14.86 13.30 16.09
C GLU A 188 -13.58 13.73 16.81
N GLY A 189 -13.50 15.03 17.05
CA GLY A 189 -12.41 15.66 17.80
C GLY A 189 -12.51 17.17 17.96
N ALA A 190 -13.52 17.82 17.36
CA ALA A 190 -13.75 19.26 17.50
C ALA A 190 -15.03 19.55 18.31
N ASN A 191 -15.14 19.04 19.54
CA ASN A 191 -16.02 19.65 20.54
C ASN A 191 -15.63 19.25 21.97
N ALA A 192 -14.53 19.80 22.46
CA ALA A 192 -14.21 19.82 23.89
C ALA A 192 -13.49 21.12 24.28
N ALA A 193 -13.83 22.24 23.62
CA ALA A 193 -13.30 23.55 23.93
C ALA A 193 -14.38 24.64 23.75
N GLU A 194 -15.61 24.37 24.20
CA GLU A 194 -16.66 25.40 24.29
C GLU A 194 -17.67 25.02 25.39
N ALA A 195 -17.13 24.78 26.60
CA ALA A 195 -17.94 24.62 27.81
C ALA A 195 -17.17 25.05 29.07
N GLU A 196 -16.41 26.15 29.02
CA GLU A 196 -16.02 26.92 30.21
C GLU A 196 -15.80 28.40 29.82
N ALA A 197 -16.86 29.05 29.35
CA ALA A 197 -16.91 30.50 29.26
C ALA A 197 -18.38 30.94 29.40
N GLY A 198 -18.92 30.76 30.61
CA GLY A 198 -20.35 30.98 30.83
C GLY A 198 -20.78 31.07 32.27
N ASN A 199 -19.98 31.66 33.17
CA ASN A 199 -20.51 32.19 34.43
C ASN A 199 -19.59 33.25 35.05
N ALA A 200 -19.67 34.50 34.57
CA ALA A 200 -19.26 35.67 35.34
C ALA A 200 -19.84 36.95 34.71
N ALA A 201 -21.15 37.14 34.85
CA ALA A 201 -21.74 38.47 34.81
C ALA A 201 -22.41 38.70 36.16
N ASN A 202 -21.87 39.59 36.99
CA ASN A 202 -22.52 40.85 37.35
C ASN A 202 -21.89 41.50 38.60
N ALA A 203 -21.64 42.80 38.47
CA ALA A 203 -21.69 43.86 39.48
C ALA A 203 -20.76 43.85 40.72
N SER A 204 -19.78 44.74 40.63
CA SER A 204 -19.71 45.99 41.42
C SER A 204 -19.63 45.90 42.95
N GLU A 205 -18.47 46.36 43.43
CA GLU A 205 -18.09 46.87 44.75
C GLU A 205 -19.20 47.34 45.71
N ALA A 206 -18.93 47.05 46.98
CA ALA A 206 -19.71 47.25 48.19
C ALA A 206 -19.92 48.74 48.57
N PRO A 207 -20.96 49.04 49.38
CA PRO A 207 -21.16 50.36 49.98
C PRO A 207 -20.33 50.51 51.27
N ALA A 208 -19.63 51.64 51.40
CA ALA A 208 -19.08 52.12 52.67
C ALA A 208 -20.15 52.91 53.44
N ALA A 209 -20.19 52.71 54.75
CA ALA A 209 -21.24 53.14 55.66
C ALA A 209 -21.03 54.52 56.31
N ASN A 210 -22.16 55.12 56.71
CA ASN A 210 -22.40 56.10 57.80
C ASN A 210 -21.82 57.52 57.66
N ALA A 211 -22.36 58.60 58.23
CA ALA A 211 -23.66 59.05 58.77
C ALA A 211 -23.41 60.48 59.34
N ALA A 212 -24.48 61.26 59.51
CA ALA A 212 -24.61 62.43 60.41
C ALA A 212 -24.22 63.84 59.92
N GLU A 213 -25.20 64.74 60.18
CA GLU A 213 -25.24 66.23 60.29
C GLU A 213 -24.78 67.12 59.13
#